data_AF-A0A8I3PGL9-F1
#
_entry.id   AF-A0A8I3PGL9-F1
#
_cell.length_a   1.000
_cell.length_b   1.000
_cell.length_c   1.000
_cell.angle_alpha   90.00
_cell.angle_beta   90.00
_cell.angle_gamma   90.00
#
_symmetry.space_group_name_H-M   'P 1'
#
loop_
_entity.id
_entity.type
_entity.pdbx_description
1 polymer ?
#
loop_
_entity_poly.entity_id
_entity_poly.type
_entity_poly.pdbx_seq_one_letter_code
_entity_poly.pdbx_strand_id
1 'polypeptide(L)'
;MGIKEGPGGTAREGSTMDKAGAGKACASPGPLLMLWLLVLTAPWLGGSVPISPGESQSLRCAQGVWDCPLGKSFPGPPLSSGEACQPVSADPGLRHEQVGIVGGCKVPARRYPWQVSLRFHGMGSGQWQHICGGSLIHPQWVLTAAHCVELEGLEAATLRVQVGQLRLYDHDQLCNVTEIIRHPNFNMSWYGWDSADIALLKLEAPLTLSEDVNLVSLPSPSLIVPPGMLCWVTGWGDIADHTPLPPPYHLQEVEVPIVGNRECNCHYQTILEQDDEVIKQDMLCAGSEGHDSCQMDSGGPLVCRWKCTWIQVGVVSWGYGCGYNLPGVYARVTSYVSWIHQHIPLSPGP
;
A
#
# COMPACT_ATOMS: atom_id res chain seq x y z
N MET A 1 23.33 -2.54 -67.36
CA MET A 1 23.77 -3.88 -66.91
C MET A 1 22.90 -4.22 -65.70
N GLY A 2 21.74 -4.86 -65.88
CA GLY A 2 21.58 -6.31 -66.11
C GLY A 2 21.14 -6.94 -64.76
N ILE A 3 19.88 -6.80 -64.38
CA ILE A 3 18.79 -7.80 -64.47
C ILE A 3 19.15 -9.16 -63.84
N LYS A 4 18.41 -9.56 -62.78
CA LYS A 4 17.78 -10.88 -62.71
C LYS A 4 16.65 -10.91 -61.68
N GLU A 5 15.43 -11.08 -62.22
CA GLU A 5 14.22 -11.49 -61.51
C GLU A 5 14.25 -13.00 -61.16
N GLY A 6 13.34 -13.39 -60.26
CA GLY A 6 13.15 -14.76 -59.73
C GLY A 6 12.60 -15.80 -60.71
N PRO A 7 12.20 -16.97 -60.19
CA PRO A 7 10.78 -17.27 -59.92
C PRO A 7 10.63 -17.93 -58.52
N GLY A 8 9.48 -18.09 -57.85
CA GLY A 8 8.09 -18.23 -58.26
C GLY A 8 7.51 -19.53 -57.65
N GLY A 9 6.77 -19.41 -56.54
CA GLY A 9 5.66 -20.28 -56.08
C GLY A 9 5.92 -21.73 -55.61
N THR A 10 5.47 -22.07 -54.38
CA THR A 10 4.31 -22.96 -54.12
C THR A 10 3.96 -22.97 -52.63
N ALA A 11 2.65 -22.92 -52.35
CA ALA A 11 2.03 -23.04 -51.03
C ALA A 11 1.98 -24.48 -50.52
N ARG A 12 1.98 -24.67 -49.19
CA ARG A 12 1.24 -25.73 -48.49
C ARG A 12 1.16 -25.47 -46.97
N GLU A 13 -0.09 -25.46 -46.49
CA GLU A 13 -0.63 -26.01 -45.24
C GLU A 13 0.23 -25.87 -43.97
N GLY A 14 -0.20 -25.15 -42.93
CA GLY A 14 -1.42 -25.43 -42.18
C GLY A 14 -1.06 -26.26 -40.94
N SER A 15 -0.73 -25.60 -39.84
CA SER A 15 -0.64 -26.23 -38.51
C SER A 15 -0.80 -25.16 -37.43
N THR A 16 -2.05 -24.81 -37.17
CA THR A 16 -2.51 -24.29 -35.88
C THR A 16 -2.10 -25.27 -34.79
N MET A 17 -1.14 -24.90 -33.94
CA MET A 17 -1.00 -25.49 -32.62
C MET A 17 -1.62 -24.54 -31.61
N ASP A 18 -2.92 -24.70 -31.42
CA ASP A 18 -3.60 -24.33 -30.19
C ASP A 18 -2.97 -25.13 -29.05
N LYS A 19 -2.00 -24.54 -28.35
CA LYS A 19 -1.72 -24.94 -26.97
C LYS A 19 -2.58 -24.06 -26.07
N ALA A 20 -3.78 -24.55 -25.81
CA ALA A 20 -4.54 -24.17 -24.64
C ALA A 20 -3.67 -24.43 -23.40
N GLY A 21 -3.02 -23.38 -22.90
CA GLY A 21 -2.43 -23.38 -21.58
C GLY A 21 -3.56 -23.56 -20.58
N ALA A 22 -3.61 -24.72 -19.93
CA ALA A 22 -4.47 -24.94 -18.79
C ALA A 22 -4.09 -23.89 -17.71
N GLY A 23 -4.96 -22.91 -17.48
CA GLY A 23 -4.78 -21.94 -16.41
C GLY A 23 -4.56 -22.68 -15.10
N LYS A 24 -3.43 -22.42 -14.43
CA LYS A 24 -3.20 -22.85 -13.05
C LYS A 24 -4.26 -22.17 -12.19
N ALA A 25 -5.38 -22.85 -11.96
CA ALA A 25 -6.43 -22.33 -11.09
C ALA A 25 -5.91 -22.32 -9.64
N CYS A 26 -5.80 -21.12 -9.06
CA CYS A 26 -5.49 -20.94 -7.64
C CYS A 26 -6.62 -21.53 -6.79
N ALA A 27 -6.50 -22.78 -6.36
CA ALA A 27 -7.49 -23.43 -5.52
C ALA A 27 -7.39 -22.92 -4.07
N SER A 28 -8.49 -22.37 -3.54
CA SER A 28 -8.71 -22.17 -2.11
C SER A 28 -8.81 -23.51 -1.38
N PRO A 29 -8.31 -23.68 -0.14
CA PRO A 29 -8.50 -24.92 0.59
C PRO A 29 -9.99 -25.07 0.96
N GLY A 30 -10.63 -26.13 0.43
CA GLY A 30 -11.96 -26.55 0.88
C GLY A 30 -11.93 -27.09 2.32
N PRO A 31 -13.06 -27.06 3.05
CA PRO A 31 -13.10 -27.53 4.43
C PRO A 31 -12.89 -29.04 4.49
N LEU A 32 -11.93 -29.49 5.29
CA LEU A 32 -11.73 -30.90 5.65
C LEU A 32 -12.99 -31.44 6.35
N LEU A 33 -13.72 -32.33 5.69
CA LEU A 33 -14.77 -33.14 6.31
C LEU A 33 -14.15 -34.04 7.39
N MET A 34 -14.42 -33.74 8.66
CA MET A 34 -14.25 -34.69 9.76
C MET A 34 -15.42 -35.68 9.72
N LEU A 35 -15.12 -36.95 9.40
CA LEU A 35 -16.06 -38.06 9.53
C LEU A 35 -16.41 -38.29 11.01
N TRP A 36 -17.70 -38.21 11.32
CA TRP A 36 -18.27 -38.68 12.58
C TRP A 36 -18.52 -40.20 12.51
N LEU A 37 -18.05 -40.94 13.52
CA LEU A 37 -18.50 -42.31 13.79
C LEU A 37 -19.18 -42.35 15.16
N LEU A 38 -20.50 -42.59 15.13
CA LEU A 38 -21.36 -42.87 16.28
C LEU A 38 -21.33 -44.38 16.60
N VAL A 39 -21.14 -44.74 17.87
CA VAL A 39 -21.69 -45.98 18.44
C VAL A 39 -22.27 -45.66 19.83
N LEU A 40 -23.55 -45.99 20.00
CA LEU A 40 -24.39 -45.84 21.20
C LEU A 40 -24.42 -47.15 22.00
N THR A 41 -24.48 -47.06 23.34
CA THR A 41 -25.39 -47.76 24.30
C THR A 41 -24.99 -47.37 25.75
N ALA A 42 -25.69 -46.44 26.45
CA ALA A 42 -26.80 -46.62 27.42
C ALA A 42 -26.34 -46.91 28.90
N PRO A 43 -27.16 -46.73 29.98
CA PRO A 43 -27.46 -45.43 30.63
C PRO A 43 -27.50 -45.42 32.22
N TRP A 44 -27.71 -44.21 32.83
CA TRP A 44 -28.07 -43.85 34.26
C TRP A 44 -26.94 -43.93 35.32
N LEU A 45 -26.74 -43.06 36.34
CA LEU A 45 -27.49 -42.07 37.16
C LEU A 45 -26.55 -40.85 37.44
N GLY A 46 -26.94 -39.57 37.43
CA GLY A 46 -27.76 -38.87 38.44
C GLY A 46 -26.91 -37.80 39.18
N GLY A 47 -27.24 -36.52 39.05
CA GLY A 47 -26.60 -35.43 39.81
C GLY A 47 -26.69 -34.05 39.16
N SER A 48 -27.75 -33.30 39.48
CA SER A 48 -28.14 -31.98 38.96
C SER A 48 -27.48 -30.79 39.66
N VAL A 49 -27.04 -29.79 38.89
CA VAL A 49 -26.85 -28.37 39.33
C VAL A 49 -27.37 -27.46 38.19
N PRO A 50 -28.18 -26.42 38.46
CA PRO A 50 -28.84 -25.66 37.41
C PRO A 50 -27.93 -24.55 36.85
N ILE A 51 -27.80 -24.47 35.53
CA ILE A 51 -27.29 -23.31 34.81
C ILE A 51 -28.35 -22.92 33.78
N SER A 52 -28.83 -21.67 33.89
CA SER A 52 -29.86 -21.08 33.03
C SER A 52 -29.40 -20.99 31.56
N PRO A 53 -30.33 -21.05 30.58
CA PRO A 53 -29.99 -21.04 29.17
C PRO A 53 -29.70 -19.61 28.69
N GLY A 54 -28.44 -19.34 28.34
CA GLY A 54 -28.08 -18.18 27.52
C GLY A 54 -28.29 -18.50 26.05
N GLU A 55 -29.21 -17.77 25.41
CA GLU A 55 -29.49 -17.83 23.97
C GLU A 55 -28.21 -17.78 23.12
N SER A 56 -28.14 -18.69 22.14
CA SER A 56 -27.25 -18.52 21.01
C SER A 56 -27.80 -17.40 20.12
N GLN A 57 -27.05 -16.32 19.99
CA GLN A 57 -27.26 -15.36 18.92
C GLN A 57 -26.01 -15.30 18.08
N SER A 58 -26.16 -15.78 16.85
CA SER A 58 -25.25 -15.51 15.73
C SER A 58 -25.04 -13.99 15.63
N LEU A 59 -23.86 -13.51 16.00
CA LEU A 59 -23.46 -12.15 15.70
C LEU A 59 -23.17 -12.07 14.20
N ARG A 60 -24.18 -11.66 13.45
CA ARG A 60 -24.02 -11.13 12.09
C ARG A 60 -23.13 -9.89 12.20
N CYS A 61 -22.08 -9.83 11.39
CA CYS A 61 -21.28 -8.61 11.20
C CYS A 61 -22.16 -7.52 10.57
N ALA A 62 -22.88 -6.77 11.40
CA ALA A 62 -23.51 -5.52 11.02
C ALA A 62 -22.50 -4.40 11.31
N GLN A 63 -22.02 -3.76 10.23
CA GLN A 63 -21.56 -2.37 10.15
C GLN A 63 -21.06 -1.78 11.48
N GLY A 64 -19.77 -1.96 11.76
CA GLY A 64 -19.12 -1.46 12.96
C GLY A 64 -19.00 0.06 12.98
N VAL A 65 -19.99 0.74 13.57
CA VAL A 65 -19.80 2.04 14.20
C VAL A 65 -19.12 1.78 15.54
N TRP A 66 -17.82 2.08 15.63
CA TRP A 66 -17.08 2.01 16.88
C TRP A 66 -17.32 3.31 17.65
N ASP A 67 -18.19 3.29 18.65
CA ASP A 67 -18.34 4.40 19.59
C ASP A 67 -17.05 4.54 20.41
N CYS A 68 -16.25 5.56 20.07
CA CYS A 68 -15.00 5.86 20.75
C CYS A 68 -15.26 6.70 22.01
N PRO A 69 -14.90 6.25 23.21
CA PRO A 69 -15.12 7.01 24.43
C PRO A 69 -14.19 8.25 24.44
N LEU A 70 -14.81 9.43 24.45
CA LEU A 70 -14.13 10.73 24.56
C LEU A 70 -13.41 10.82 25.91
N GLY A 71 -12.10 10.55 25.90
CA GLY A 71 -11.25 10.62 27.07
C GLY A 71 -9.89 11.23 26.72
N LYS A 72 -9.83 12.57 26.72
CA LYS A 72 -8.62 13.42 26.68
C LYS A 72 -7.55 13.03 25.64
N SER A 73 -7.82 13.38 24.39
CA SER A 73 -6.81 13.70 23.37
C SER A 73 -7.31 14.89 22.56
N PHE A 74 -6.38 15.70 22.07
CA PHE A 74 -6.64 16.97 21.37
C PHE A 74 -7.75 16.85 20.31
N PRO A 75 -8.63 17.86 20.17
CA PRO A 75 -9.76 17.78 19.26
C PRO A 75 -9.23 17.82 17.83
N GLY A 76 -9.13 16.65 17.18
CA GLY A 76 -9.32 16.61 15.74
C GLY A 76 -10.72 17.16 15.45
N PRO A 77 -10.92 17.91 14.36
CA PRO A 77 -12.23 18.44 14.04
C PRO A 77 -13.25 17.28 13.94
N PRO A 78 -14.48 17.45 14.44
CA PRO A 78 -15.53 16.48 14.16
C PRO A 78 -15.67 16.37 12.64
N LEU A 79 -15.57 15.14 12.13
CA LEU A 79 -15.97 14.84 10.76
C LEU A 79 -17.39 15.37 10.58
N SER A 80 -17.56 16.43 9.79
CA SER A 80 -18.83 16.66 9.13
C SER A 80 -19.19 15.38 8.40
N SER A 81 -20.41 14.90 8.57
CA SER A 81 -20.96 13.72 7.94
C SER A 81 -21.16 13.88 6.41
N GLY A 82 -20.22 14.52 5.72
CA GLY A 82 -20.16 14.65 4.27
C GLY A 82 -18.70 14.53 3.81
N GLU A 83 -18.48 13.75 2.75
CA GLU A 83 -17.21 13.51 2.04
C GLU A 83 -16.27 12.43 2.63
N ALA A 84 -16.84 11.25 2.90
CA ALA A 84 -16.19 10.04 2.41
C ALA A 84 -16.38 9.99 0.87
N CYS A 85 -15.38 9.56 0.08
CA CYS A 85 -15.56 9.32 -1.35
C CYS A 85 -16.66 8.25 -1.49
N GLN A 86 -17.89 8.68 -1.78
CA GLN A 86 -19.00 7.77 -2.00
C GLN A 86 -18.85 7.18 -3.41
N PRO A 87 -18.99 5.86 -3.59
CA PRO A 87 -19.27 5.32 -4.91
C PRO A 87 -20.64 5.85 -5.33
N VAL A 88 -20.64 6.88 -6.18
CA VAL A 88 -21.89 7.42 -6.72
C VAL A 88 -22.44 6.37 -7.68
N SER A 89 -23.70 5.99 -7.45
CA SER A 89 -24.45 5.06 -8.28
C SER A 89 -24.38 5.50 -9.75
N ALA A 90 -24.18 4.52 -10.64
CA ALA A 90 -24.03 4.74 -12.07
C ALA A 90 -25.26 5.47 -12.65
N ASP A 91 -25.12 6.78 -12.85
CA ASP A 91 -25.98 7.56 -13.73
C ASP A 91 -25.35 7.53 -15.14
N PRO A 92 -26.04 7.06 -16.21
CA PRO A 92 -25.46 6.89 -17.54
C PRO A 92 -25.08 8.19 -18.27
N GLY A 93 -25.26 9.36 -17.65
CA GLY A 93 -25.30 10.65 -18.35
C GLY A 93 -24.12 11.61 -18.15
N LEU A 94 -23.23 11.39 -17.17
CA LEU A 94 -22.11 12.31 -16.91
C LEU A 94 -20.83 11.50 -16.70
N ARG A 95 -19.90 11.56 -17.66
CA ARG A 95 -18.52 11.10 -17.45
C ARG A 95 -17.85 12.04 -16.44
N HIS A 96 -18.05 11.75 -15.15
CA HIS A 96 -17.21 12.29 -14.10
C HIS A 96 -15.88 11.55 -14.15
N GLU A 97 -14.85 12.27 -14.57
CA GLU A 97 -13.48 11.80 -14.73
C GLU A 97 -12.96 11.31 -13.37
N GLN A 98 -12.80 10.00 -13.22
CA GLN A 98 -12.05 9.41 -12.11
C GLN A 98 -10.60 9.87 -12.24
N VAL A 99 -10.24 10.92 -11.50
CA VAL A 99 -8.88 11.47 -11.47
C VAL A 99 -8.32 11.27 -10.07
N GLY A 100 -7.35 10.36 -9.96
CA GLY A 100 -6.58 10.08 -8.75
C GLY A 100 -5.59 8.95 -8.98
N ILE A 101 -4.75 8.62 -7.99
CA ILE A 101 -4.07 7.31 -7.94
C ILE A 101 -5.12 6.26 -8.29
N VAL A 102 -4.84 5.36 -9.24
CA VAL A 102 -5.82 4.66 -10.08
C VAL A 102 -7.16 4.42 -9.34
N GLY A 103 -8.25 5.05 -9.82
CA GLY A 103 -9.60 4.92 -9.24
C GLY A 103 -9.92 5.86 -8.06
N GLY A 104 -8.95 6.67 -7.65
CA GLY A 104 -9.00 7.54 -6.48
C GLY A 104 -9.64 8.91 -6.69
N CYS A 105 -9.49 9.74 -5.66
CA CYS A 105 -10.03 11.09 -5.57
C CYS A 105 -9.01 12.05 -4.93
N LYS A 106 -9.23 13.36 -5.12
CA LYS A 106 -8.41 14.42 -4.51
C LYS A 106 -8.55 14.40 -2.99
N VAL A 107 -7.42 14.47 -2.30
CA VAL A 107 -7.37 14.53 -0.83
C VAL A 107 -7.88 15.88 -0.32
N PRO A 108 -8.82 15.91 0.64
CA PRO A 108 -9.19 17.13 1.34
C PRO A 108 -8.09 17.55 2.32
N ALA A 109 -8.04 18.84 2.64
CA ALA A 109 -7.06 19.39 3.56
C ALA A 109 -7.05 18.65 4.92
N ARG A 110 -5.85 18.47 5.48
CA ARG A 110 -5.61 17.92 6.83
C ARG A 110 -6.00 16.44 7.03
N ARG A 111 -6.33 15.71 5.98
CA ARG A 111 -6.68 14.28 6.08
C ARG A 111 -5.47 13.38 6.33
N TYR A 112 -4.35 13.67 5.66
CA TYR A 112 -3.11 12.89 5.72
C TYR A 112 -1.89 13.78 6.08
N PRO A 113 -1.87 14.36 7.30
CA PRO A 113 -0.86 15.35 7.69
C PRO A 113 0.56 14.77 7.85
N TRP A 114 0.71 13.45 7.76
CA TRP A 114 2.00 12.74 7.74
C TRP A 114 2.56 12.54 6.33
N GLN A 115 1.81 12.83 5.27
CA GLN A 115 2.27 12.62 3.90
C GLN A 115 3.51 13.47 3.62
N VAL A 116 4.51 12.82 3.04
CA VAL A 116 5.79 13.44 2.67
C VAL A 116 6.01 13.28 1.17
N SER A 117 6.61 14.30 0.55
CA SER A 117 7.23 14.20 -0.77
C SER A 117 8.76 14.24 -0.62
N LEU A 118 9.45 13.22 -1.13
CA LEU A 118 10.90 13.24 -1.33
C LEU A 118 11.22 14.02 -2.60
N ARG A 119 12.17 14.96 -2.50
CA ARG A 119 12.62 15.81 -3.60
C ARG A 119 14.09 15.60 -3.89
N PHE A 120 14.42 15.30 -5.13
CA PHE A 120 15.80 15.12 -5.58
C PHE A 120 16.22 16.27 -6.49
N HIS A 121 17.45 16.74 -6.30
CA HIS A 121 18.06 17.76 -7.15
C HIS A 121 19.10 17.11 -8.06
N GLY A 122 18.65 16.60 -9.20
CA GLY A 122 19.53 16.01 -10.22
C GLY A 122 20.29 17.08 -11.02
N MET A 123 21.55 16.79 -11.37
CA MET A 123 22.47 17.72 -12.05
C MET A 123 21.94 18.29 -13.38
N GLY A 124 20.97 17.63 -14.03
CA GLY A 124 20.41 18.06 -15.32
C GLY A 124 19.13 18.89 -15.26
N SER A 125 18.44 18.96 -14.11
CA SER A 125 17.11 19.59 -14.02
C SER A 125 17.11 21.02 -13.48
N GLY A 126 18.12 21.38 -12.67
CA GLY A 126 18.19 22.67 -11.97
C GLY A 126 17.03 22.95 -11.00
N GLN A 127 16.20 21.95 -10.71
CA GLN A 127 14.98 22.06 -9.91
C GLN A 127 14.82 20.85 -8.99
N TRP A 128 14.08 21.02 -7.89
CA TRP A 128 13.75 19.96 -6.95
C TRP A 128 12.58 19.13 -7.46
N GLN A 129 12.85 17.95 -8.00
CA GLN A 129 11.83 17.08 -8.58
C GLN A 129 11.28 16.10 -7.56
N HIS A 130 9.98 15.80 -7.65
CA HIS A 130 9.39 14.74 -6.84
C HIS A 130 9.87 13.40 -7.39
N ILE A 131 10.31 12.51 -6.50
CA ILE A 131 10.80 11.18 -6.90
C ILE A 131 10.04 10.04 -6.20
N CYS A 132 9.59 10.28 -4.98
CA CYS A 132 8.93 9.29 -4.14
C CYS A 132 8.10 9.97 -3.05
N GLY A 133 7.17 9.21 -2.49
CA GLY A 133 6.50 9.51 -1.24
C GLY A 133 7.30 9.13 0.01
N GLY A 134 6.71 9.47 1.15
CA GLY A 134 7.19 9.10 2.47
C GLY A 134 6.12 9.36 3.52
N SER A 135 6.46 9.11 4.77
CA SER A 135 5.57 9.30 5.91
C SER A 135 6.31 9.80 7.14
N LEU A 136 5.77 10.82 7.80
CA LEU A 136 6.34 11.34 9.04
C LEU A 136 5.94 10.44 10.22
N ILE A 137 6.92 9.76 10.82
CA ILE A 137 6.71 8.82 11.94
C ILE A 137 7.30 9.32 13.27
N HIS A 138 8.10 10.38 13.21
CA HIS A 138 8.63 11.14 14.34
C HIS A 138 8.90 12.58 13.87
N PRO A 139 8.93 13.61 14.74
CA PRO A 139 9.20 14.99 14.31
C PRO A 139 10.47 15.19 13.48
N GLN A 140 11.45 14.28 13.59
CA GLN A 140 12.72 14.33 12.86
C GLN A 140 12.97 13.11 11.96
N TRP A 141 12.02 12.18 11.84
CA TRP A 141 12.21 10.95 11.04
C TRP A 141 11.06 10.70 10.07
N VAL A 142 11.45 10.47 8.82
CA VAL A 142 10.57 10.06 7.72
C VAL A 142 10.84 8.59 7.41
N LEU A 143 9.77 7.82 7.23
CA LEU A 143 9.78 6.46 6.71
C LEU A 143 9.48 6.49 5.21
N THR A 144 10.27 5.76 4.43
CA THR A 144 10.13 5.64 2.97
C THR A 144 10.65 4.28 2.51
N ALA A 145 10.64 4.02 1.19
CA ALA A 145 11.20 2.82 0.60
C ALA A 145 12.72 2.96 0.41
N ALA A 146 13.46 1.85 0.50
CA ALA A 146 14.90 1.88 0.32
C ALA A 146 15.29 2.13 -1.15
N HIS A 147 14.51 1.61 -2.10
CA HIS A 147 14.76 1.81 -3.52
C HIS A 147 14.70 3.29 -3.94
N CYS A 148 13.92 4.11 -3.23
CA CYS A 148 13.85 5.57 -3.44
C CYS A 148 15.17 6.30 -3.14
N VAL A 149 16.05 5.69 -2.35
CA VAL A 149 17.29 6.29 -1.82
C VAL A 149 18.54 5.44 -2.08
N GLU A 150 18.45 4.54 -3.05
CA GLU A 150 19.56 3.73 -3.60
C GLU A 150 19.95 4.21 -5.01
N LEU A 151 19.36 5.32 -5.49
CA LEU A 151 19.69 5.90 -6.79
C LEU A 151 21.15 6.37 -6.83
N GLU A 152 21.83 6.10 -7.95
CA GLU A 152 23.23 6.50 -8.14
C GLU A 152 23.39 8.03 -7.98
N GLY A 153 24.36 8.45 -7.14
CA GLY A 153 24.60 9.87 -6.84
C GLY A 153 23.61 10.51 -5.85
N LEU A 154 22.68 9.73 -5.29
CA LEU A 154 21.80 10.19 -4.23
C LEU A 154 22.53 10.13 -2.88
N GLU A 155 22.74 11.30 -2.31
CA GLU A 155 23.29 11.50 -0.98
C GLU A 155 22.34 12.39 -0.17
N ALA A 156 22.51 12.44 1.14
CA ALA A 156 21.69 13.30 2.00
C ALA A 156 21.68 14.77 1.52
N ALA A 157 22.80 15.26 0.98
CA ALA A 157 22.93 16.61 0.47
C ALA A 157 22.05 16.90 -0.77
N THR A 158 21.80 15.90 -1.62
CA THR A 158 21.02 16.02 -2.87
C THR A 158 19.54 15.64 -2.69
N LEU A 159 19.13 15.29 -1.47
CA LEU A 159 17.77 14.94 -1.09
C LEU A 159 17.15 16.03 -0.19
N ARG A 160 15.87 16.29 -0.40
CA ARG A 160 15.03 17.15 0.45
C ARG A 160 13.68 16.50 0.71
N VAL A 161 13.01 16.98 1.76
CA VAL A 161 11.71 16.49 2.19
C VAL A 161 10.73 17.67 2.22
N GLN A 162 9.54 17.50 1.63
CA GLN A 162 8.41 18.42 1.79
C GLN A 162 7.32 17.76 2.63
N VAL A 163 6.80 18.49 3.62
CA VAL A 163 5.69 18.07 4.50
C VAL A 163 4.54 19.08 4.45
N GLY A 164 3.36 18.66 4.92
CA GLY A 164 2.24 19.57 5.19
C GLY A 164 1.66 20.27 3.96
N GLN A 165 1.81 19.66 2.78
CA GLN A 165 1.37 20.26 1.54
C GLN A 165 0.45 19.32 0.75
N LEU A 166 -0.57 19.89 0.10
CA LEU A 166 -1.50 19.16 -0.77
C LEU A 166 -1.07 19.21 -2.24
N ARG A 167 -0.40 20.27 -2.69
CA ARG A 167 -0.03 20.48 -4.09
C ARG A 167 1.49 20.54 -4.23
N LEU A 168 2.06 19.69 -5.08
CA LEU A 168 3.49 19.79 -5.35
C LEU A 168 3.83 21.14 -5.99
N TYR A 169 4.99 21.68 -5.61
CA TYR A 169 5.58 22.90 -6.17
C TYR A 169 4.83 24.20 -5.85
N ASP A 170 3.78 24.12 -5.03
CA ASP A 170 3.04 25.26 -4.54
C ASP A 170 3.68 25.72 -3.22
N HIS A 171 4.30 26.90 -3.19
CA HIS A 171 4.91 27.48 -1.98
C HIS A 171 5.83 26.54 -1.16
N ASP A 172 6.66 25.73 -1.84
CA ASP A 172 7.49 24.71 -1.20
C ASP A 172 8.41 25.29 -0.08
N GLN A 173 8.44 24.57 1.05
CA GLN A 173 9.37 24.76 2.15
C GLN A 173 10.08 23.43 2.41
N LEU A 174 11.22 23.25 1.74
CA LEU A 174 11.97 22.01 1.74
C LEU A 174 12.84 21.86 2.99
N CYS A 175 12.73 20.72 3.66
CA CYS A 175 13.54 20.33 4.81
C CYS A 175 14.80 19.59 4.35
N ASN A 176 15.92 19.91 4.99
CA ASN A 176 17.20 19.23 4.76
C ASN A 176 17.21 17.82 5.38
N VAL A 177 17.82 16.88 4.67
CA VAL A 177 18.10 15.52 5.17
C VAL A 177 19.58 15.45 5.56
N THR A 178 19.88 14.93 6.75
CA THR A 178 21.26 14.78 7.23
C THR A 178 21.75 13.33 7.18
N GLU A 179 20.83 12.37 7.22
CA GLU A 179 21.17 10.95 7.28
C GLU A 179 20.12 10.13 6.53
N ILE A 180 20.60 9.14 5.78
CA ILE A 180 19.79 8.16 5.07
C ILE A 180 20.19 6.78 5.63
N ILE A 181 19.24 6.08 6.22
CA ILE A 181 19.46 4.76 6.82
C ILE A 181 18.61 3.75 6.06
N ARG A 182 19.26 2.96 5.23
CA ARG A 182 18.62 1.85 4.51
C ARG A 182 18.62 0.61 5.37
N HIS A 183 17.60 -0.22 5.25
CA HIS A 183 17.63 -1.50 5.92
C HIS A 183 18.79 -2.34 5.39
N PRO A 184 19.64 -2.95 6.24
CA PRO A 184 20.89 -3.60 5.81
C PRO A 184 20.69 -4.84 4.93
N ASN A 185 19.49 -5.44 4.99
CA ASN A 185 19.11 -6.58 4.15
C ASN A 185 18.49 -6.17 2.81
N PHE A 186 18.31 -4.87 2.55
CA PHE A 186 17.86 -4.41 1.25
C PHE A 186 18.95 -4.66 0.22
N ASN A 187 18.57 -5.18 -0.93
CA ASN A 187 19.45 -5.35 -2.07
C ASN A 187 18.66 -4.94 -3.31
N MET A 188 19.20 -4.08 -4.16
CA MET A 188 18.53 -3.73 -5.41
C MET A 188 18.85 -4.81 -6.45
N SER A 189 17.97 -5.79 -6.62
CA SER A 189 18.08 -6.76 -7.71
C SER A 189 17.47 -6.20 -9.00
N TRP A 190 17.87 -6.80 -10.12
CA TRP A 190 17.32 -6.47 -11.44
C TRP A 190 15.80 -6.60 -11.55
N TYR A 191 15.19 -7.48 -10.74
CA TYR A 191 13.76 -7.76 -10.79
C TYR A 191 12.94 -6.94 -9.78
N GLY A 192 13.58 -6.29 -8.80
CA GLY A 192 12.92 -5.43 -7.82
C GLY A 192 12.03 -6.14 -6.79
N TRP A 193 12.07 -7.48 -6.71
CA TRP A 193 11.28 -8.28 -5.76
C TRP A 193 11.99 -8.46 -4.41
N ASP A 194 12.79 -7.48 -4.02
CA ASP A 194 13.68 -7.63 -2.88
C ASP A 194 12.96 -7.44 -1.55
N SER A 195 13.45 -8.17 -0.55
CA SER A 195 13.01 -7.97 0.82
C SER A 195 13.59 -6.68 1.36
N ALA A 196 13.04 -6.21 2.47
CA ALA A 196 13.57 -5.08 3.22
C ALA A 196 13.61 -3.76 2.45
N ASP A 197 12.66 -3.53 1.54
CA ASP A 197 12.51 -2.24 0.84
C ASP A 197 11.95 -1.14 1.76
N ILE A 198 12.77 -0.73 2.71
CA ILE A 198 12.43 0.24 3.75
C ILE A 198 13.65 1.05 4.17
N ALA A 199 13.47 2.35 4.33
CA ALA A 199 14.51 3.28 4.74
C ALA A 199 13.96 4.37 5.67
N LEU A 200 14.87 4.92 6.46
CA LEU A 200 14.63 6.07 7.34
C LEU A 200 15.44 7.27 6.86
N LEU A 201 14.81 8.43 6.85
CA LEU A 201 15.49 9.70 6.61
C LEU A 201 15.45 10.53 7.90
N LYS A 202 16.63 11.00 8.32
CA LYS A 202 16.75 11.94 9.44
C LYS A 202 16.78 13.36 8.91
N LEU A 203 15.85 14.17 9.40
CA LEU A 203 15.81 15.60 9.10
C LEU A 203 16.87 16.36 9.91
N GLU A 204 17.37 17.47 9.37
CA GLU A 204 18.36 18.31 10.06
C GLU A 204 17.83 18.86 11.39
N ALA A 205 16.56 19.21 11.45
CA ALA A 205 15.88 19.72 12.63
C ALA A 205 14.51 19.03 12.82
N PRO A 206 14.04 18.87 14.07
CA PRO A 206 12.70 18.38 14.33
C PRO A 206 11.64 19.39 13.85
N LEU A 207 10.60 18.87 13.21
CA LEU A 207 9.45 19.63 12.75
C LEU A 207 8.52 20.00 13.91
N THR A 208 7.90 21.17 13.81
CA THR A 208 6.80 21.56 14.71
C THR A 208 5.51 20.94 14.21
N LEU A 209 4.85 20.14 15.05
CA LEU A 209 3.58 19.51 14.70
C LEU A 209 2.45 20.54 14.67
N SER A 210 1.52 20.37 13.75
CA SER A 210 0.36 21.21 13.50
C SER A 210 -0.82 20.39 12.97
N GLU A 211 -1.90 21.05 12.55
CA GLU A 211 -3.02 20.38 11.88
C GLU A 211 -2.65 19.88 10.47
N ASP A 212 -1.70 20.54 9.81
CA ASP A 212 -1.25 20.20 8.46
C ASP A 212 -0.02 19.26 8.49
N VAL A 213 0.75 19.26 9.58
CA VAL A 213 1.95 18.42 9.77
C VAL A 213 1.82 17.59 11.05
N ASN A 214 1.61 16.28 10.93
CA ASN A 214 1.46 15.41 12.09
C ASN A 214 2.00 14.00 11.79
N LEU A 215 2.10 13.17 12.82
CA LEU A 215 2.70 11.85 12.73
C LEU A 215 1.66 10.78 12.39
N VAL A 216 2.05 9.77 11.62
CA VAL A 216 1.30 8.50 11.52
C VAL A 216 1.75 7.54 12.61
N SER A 217 0.82 6.75 13.14
CA SER A 217 1.16 5.74 14.14
C SER A 217 1.76 4.49 13.50
N LEU A 218 2.82 3.95 14.10
CA LEU A 218 3.33 2.63 13.75
C LEU A 218 2.46 1.54 14.40
N PRO A 219 2.25 0.41 13.72
CA PRO A 219 1.47 -0.70 14.25
C PRO A 219 2.27 -1.46 15.33
N SER A 220 1.57 -2.25 16.14
CA SER A 220 2.24 -3.28 16.95
C SER A 220 2.96 -4.28 16.03
N PRO A 221 4.17 -4.77 16.36
CA PRO A 221 4.83 -5.84 15.61
C PRO A 221 3.97 -7.11 15.46
N SER A 222 3.05 -7.34 16.41
CA SER A 222 2.13 -8.48 16.42
C SER A 222 0.79 -8.22 15.72
N LEU A 223 0.58 -7.03 15.16
CA LEU A 223 -0.67 -6.71 14.48
C LEU A 223 -0.81 -7.55 13.21
N ILE A 224 -1.93 -8.23 13.08
CA ILE A 224 -2.32 -8.92 11.85
C ILE A 224 -3.38 -8.08 11.15
N VAL A 225 -3.07 -7.64 9.93
CA VAL A 225 -4.01 -6.93 9.07
C VAL A 225 -4.75 -7.97 8.24
N PRO A 226 -6.07 -8.18 8.43
CA PRO A 226 -6.79 -9.25 7.75
C PRO A 226 -7.04 -8.90 6.28
N PRO A 227 -7.05 -9.90 5.37
CA PRO A 227 -7.51 -9.71 4.00
C PRO A 227 -8.93 -9.12 3.95
N GLY A 228 -9.18 -8.28 2.95
CA GLY A 228 -10.43 -7.53 2.78
C GLY A 228 -10.57 -6.31 3.69
N MET A 229 -9.64 -6.06 4.62
CA MET A 229 -9.60 -4.79 5.34
C MET A 229 -9.34 -3.65 4.35
N LEU A 230 -10.17 -2.60 4.40
CA LEU A 230 -10.02 -1.42 3.56
C LEU A 230 -8.97 -0.48 4.19
N CYS A 231 -8.02 -0.09 3.37
CA CYS A 231 -6.91 0.78 3.71
C CYS A 231 -6.76 1.85 2.61
N TRP A 232 -5.97 2.88 2.86
CA TRP A 232 -5.81 4.02 1.95
C TRP A 232 -4.35 4.17 1.59
N VAL A 233 -4.08 4.33 0.30
CA VAL A 233 -2.77 4.74 -0.21
C VAL A 233 -2.89 6.16 -0.76
N THR A 234 -1.85 6.96 -0.54
CA THR A 234 -1.84 8.38 -0.84
C THR A 234 -0.52 8.79 -1.48
N GLY A 235 -0.58 9.73 -2.41
CA GLY A 235 0.59 10.15 -3.17
C GLY A 235 0.27 11.06 -4.36
N TRP A 236 1.34 11.42 -5.06
CA TRP A 236 1.32 12.29 -6.25
C TRP A 236 1.76 11.55 -7.51
N GLY A 237 1.67 10.23 -7.47
CA GLY A 237 2.05 9.37 -8.55
C GLY A 237 1.14 9.43 -9.76
N ASP A 238 1.49 8.62 -10.73
CA ASP A 238 0.74 8.43 -11.96
C ASP A 238 -0.71 8.02 -11.65
N ILE A 239 -1.67 8.61 -12.35
CA ILE A 239 -3.12 8.37 -12.16
C ILE A 239 -3.63 7.17 -12.97
N ALA A 240 -2.81 6.69 -13.89
CA ALA A 240 -2.96 5.45 -14.65
C ALA A 240 -1.57 5.05 -15.17
N ASP A 241 -1.43 3.82 -15.66
CA ASP A 241 -0.17 3.34 -16.24
C ASP A 241 0.38 4.35 -17.28
N HIS A 242 1.60 4.85 -17.03
CA HIS A 242 2.28 5.88 -17.82
C HIS A 242 1.51 7.21 -17.99
N THR A 243 0.60 7.53 -17.07
CA THR A 243 -0.20 8.76 -17.11
C THR A 243 0.08 9.61 -15.87
N PRO A 244 0.95 10.63 -15.97
CA PRO A 244 1.29 11.48 -14.83
C PRO A 244 0.11 12.27 -14.29
N LEU A 245 0.14 12.55 -13.00
CA LEU A 245 -0.79 13.47 -12.35
C LEU A 245 -0.69 14.88 -12.99
N PRO A 246 -1.79 15.45 -13.51
CA PRO A 246 -1.75 16.78 -14.11
C PRO A 246 -1.60 17.90 -13.06
N PRO A 247 -1.07 19.08 -13.46
CA PRO A 247 -1.15 20.30 -12.65
C PRO A 247 -2.60 20.57 -12.17
N PRO A 248 -2.81 21.00 -10.91
CA PRO A 248 -1.81 21.54 -9.98
C PRO A 248 -1.20 20.48 -9.05
N TYR A 249 -1.06 19.22 -9.51
CA TYR A 249 -0.39 18.14 -8.76
C TYR A 249 -0.97 17.98 -7.35
N HIS A 250 -2.29 17.94 -7.27
CA HIS A 250 -3.02 17.80 -6.01
C HIS A 250 -2.89 16.37 -5.48
N LEU A 251 -2.67 16.20 -4.19
CA LEU A 251 -2.49 14.91 -3.52
C LEU A 251 -3.73 14.03 -3.74
N GLN A 252 -3.52 12.77 -4.07
CA GLN A 252 -4.59 11.82 -4.34
C GLN A 252 -4.65 10.76 -3.23
N GLU A 253 -5.84 10.20 -3.04
CA GLU A 253 -6.08 9.01 -2.22
C GLU A 253 -6.86 7.97 -3.02
N VAL A 254 -6.60 6.70 -2.75
CA VAL A 254 -7.46 5.59 -3.18
C VAL A 254 -7.63 4.61 -2.03
N GLU A 255 -8.86 4.11 -1.88
CA GLU A 255 -9.19 3.03 -0.96
C GLU A 255 -8.90 1.68 -1.63
N VAL A 256 -8.13 0.83 -0.95
CA VAL A 256 -7.67 -0.46 -1.45
C VAL A 256 -7.92 -1.57 -0.42
N PRO A 257 -8.42 -2.75 -0.84
CA PRO A 257 -8.54 -3.89 0.05
C PRO A 257 -7.18 -4.57 0.24
N ILE A 258 -6.91 -5.04 1.45
CA ILE A 258 -5.76 -5.91 1.73
C ILE A 258 -5.97 -7.28 1.06
N VAL A 259 -4.95 -7.77 0.36
CA VAL A 259 -4.93 -9.09 -0.27
C VAL A 259 -4.02 -10.02 0.52
N GLY A 260 -4.47 -11.26 0.76
CA GLY A 260 -3.66 -12.24 1.48
C GLY A 260 -2.41 -12.61 0.69
N ASN A 261 -1.24 -12.69 1.35
CA ASN A 261 0.04 -12.99 0.67
C ASN A 261 -0.01 -14.24 -0.20
N ARG A 262 -0.69 -15.31 0.23
CA ARG A 262 -0.81 -16.54 -0.56
C ARG A 262 -1.56 -16.31 -1.88
N GLU A 263 -2.66 -15.57 -1.82
CA GLU A 263 -3.46 -15.24 -2.99
C GLU A 263 -2.67 -14.32 -3.92
N CYS A 264 -2.07 -13.27 -3.37
CA CYS A 264 -1.20 -12.35 -4.10
C CYS A 264 -0.05 -13.10 -4.80
N ASN A 265 0.66 -13.97 -4.08
CA ASN A 265 1.73 -14.78 -4.63
C ASN A 265 1.25 -15.66 -5.80
N CYS A 266 0.05 -16.25 -5.68
CA CYS A 266 -0.52 -17.08 -6.75
C CYS A 266 -0.78 -16.27 -8.02
N HIS A 267 -1.30 -15.05 -7.88
CA HIS A 267 -1.52 -14.15 -9.02
C HIS A 267 -0.20 -13.75 -9.70
N TYR A 268 0.82 -13.39 -8.91
CA TYR A 268 2.15 -13.03 -9.43
C TYR A 268 2.87 -14.21 -10.08
N GLN A 269 2.87 -15.40 -9.48
CA GLN A 269 3.44 -16.61 -10.07
C GLN A 269 2.80 -16.97 -11.41
N THR A 270 1.49 -16.77 -11.51
CA THR A 270 0.74 -17.03 -12.75
C THR A 270 1.17 -16.08 -13.88
N ILE A 271 1.30 -14.79 -13.59
CA ILE A 271 1.62 -13.77 -14.60
C ILE A 271 3.10 -13.77 -14.98
N LEU A 272 3.99 -14.03 -14.02
CA LEU A 272 5.43 -14.06 -14.24
C LEU A 272 5.92 -15.40 -14.80
N GLU A 273 5.04 -16.39 -14.91
CA GLU A 273 5.37 -17.77 -15.31
C GLU A 273 6.50 -18.38 -14.45
N GLN A 274 6.49 -18.09 -13.14
CA GLN A 274 7.49 -18.59 -12.19
C GLN A 274 6.87 -19.47 -11.11
N ASP A 275 7.61 -20.47 -10.68
CA ASP A 275 7.20 -21.39 -9.61
C ASP A 275 7.74 -20.97 -8.22
N ASP A 276 8.74 -20.08 -8.17
CA ASP A 276 9.34 -19.60 -6.92
C ASP A 276 8.43 -18.59 -6.20
N GLU A 277 8.60 -18.47 -4.88
CA GLU A 277 7.88 -17.48 -4.07
C GLU A 277 8.33 -16.05 -4.45
N VAL A 278 7.41 -15.27 -5.00
CA VAL A 278 7.65 -13.89 -5.41
C VAL A 278 7.28 -12.93 -4.27
N ILE A 279 6.15 -13.18 -3.60
CA ILE A 279 5.65 -12.36 -2.50
C ILE A 279 6.15 -12.91 -1.18
N LYS A 280 7.13 -12.22 -0.60
CA LYS A 280 7.82 -12.63 0.63
C LYS A 280 7.00 -12.30 1.88
N GLN A 281 7.38 -12.89 3.01
CA GLN A 281 6.68 -12.68 4.29
C GLN A 281 6.74 -11.24 4.80
N ASP A 282 7.82 -10.52 4.48
CA ASP A 282 8.03 -9.12 4.79
C ASP A 282 7.38 -8.16 3.79
N MET A 283 6.60 -8.69 2.84
CA MET A 283 5.74 -7.94 1.93
C MET A 283 4.27 -8.08 2.32
N LEU A 284 3.47 -7.10 1.90
CA LEU A 284 2.02 -7.03 2.04
C LEU A 284 1.43 -6.61 0.69
N CYS A 285 0.29 -7.18 0.30
CA CYS A 285 -0.40 -6.80 -0.93
C CYS A 285 -1.70 -6.07 -0.63
N ALA A 286 -2.01 -5.07 -1.45
CA ALA A 286 -3.28 -4.36 -1.40
C ALA A 286 -3.66 -3.87 -2.80
N GLY A 287 -4.95 -3.75 -3.05
CA GLY A 287 -5.48 -3.27 -4.32
C GLY A 287 -6.42 -4.26 -4.98
N SER A 288 -7.09 -3.76 -6.00
CA SER A 288 -8.01 -4.52 -6.86
C SER A 288 -8.00 -3.88 -8.24
N GLU A 289 -8.69 -4.49 -9.21
CA GLU A 289 -8.85 -3.89 -10.52
C GLU A 289 -9.35 -2.43 -10.41
N GLY A 290 -8.64 -1.53 -11.08
CA GLY A 290 -8.93 -0.09 -11.08
C GLY A 290 -8.67 0.64 -9.76
N HIS A 291 -8.11 0.00 -8.72
CA HIS A 291 -7.78 0.61 -7.42
C HIS A 291 -6.40 0.17 -6.95
N ASP A 292 -5.38 1.00 -7.21
CA ASP A 292 -3.98 0.62 -6.97
C ASP A 292 -3.07 1.84 -6.85
N SER A 293 -1.94 1.70 -6.14
CA SER A 293 -0.82 2.65 -6.19
C SER A 293 -0.13 2.61 -7.55
N CYS A 294 0.58 3.68 -7.93
CA CYS A 294 1.33 3.68 -9.18
C CYS A 294 2.73 4.32 -9.07
N GLN A 295 3.37 4.51 -10.21
CA GLN A 295 4.69 5.12 -10.33
C GLN A 295 4.72 6.47 -9.61
N MET A 296 5.83 6.76 -8.93
CA MET A 296 6.05 7.91 -8.04
C MET A 296 5.24 7.95 -6.72
N ASP A 297 4.33 7.01 -6.47
CA ASP A 297 3.79 6.81 -5.11
C ASP A 297 4.74 6.02 -4.20
N SER A 298 5.76 5.38 -4.80
CA SER A 298 6.82 4.63 -4.12
C SER A 298 7.32 5.31 -2.85
N GLY A 299 7.50 4.55 -1.77
CA GLY A 299 7.88 5.06 -0.46
C GLY A 299 6.74 5.73 0.32
N GLY A 300 5.61 6.03 -0.32
CA GLY A 300 4.40 6.55 0.33
C GLY A 300 3.74 5.55 1.29
N PRO A 301 2.85 6.01 2.17
CA PRO A 301 2.23 5.17 3.18
C PRO A 301 0.98 4.43 2.67
N LEU A 302 0.84 3.18 3.08
CA LEU A 302 -0.46 2.49 3.13
C LEU A 302 -0.97 2.52 4.57
N VAL A 303 -2.10 3.20 4.79
CA VAL A 303 -2.67 3.39 6.13
C VAL A 303 -4.02 2.71 6.28
N CYS A 304 -4.26 2.10 7.43
CA CYS A 304 -5.56 1.51 7.78
C CYS A 304 -6.12 2.21 9.02
N ARG A 305 -7.45 2.28 9.09
CA ARG A 305 -8.13 2.78 10.29
C ARG A 305 -8.22 1.65 11.33
N TRP A 306 -7.61 1.84 12.49
CA TRP A 306 -7.61 0.87 13.58
C TRP A 306 -8.00 1.55 14.89
N LYS A 307 -9.12 1.14 15.51
CA LYS A 307 -9.62 1.68 16.79
C LYS A 307 -9.59 3.23 16.86
N CYS A 308 -10.15 3.90 15.85
CA CYS A 308 -10.15 5.37 15.73
C CYS A 308 -8.78 6.04 15.54
N THR A 309 -7.73 5.29 15.19
CA THR A 309 -6.40 5.82 14.84
C THR A 309 -5.98 5.36 13.45
N TRP A 310 -5.17 6.18 12.77
CA TRP A 310 -4.53 5.79 11.52
C TRP A 310 -3.20 5.12 11.82
N ILE A 311 -3.04 3.89 11.34
CA ILE A 311 -1.81 3.13 11.46
C ILE A 311 -1.23 2.86 10.08
N GLN A 312 0.09 3.00 9.93
CA GLN A 312 0.76 2.69 8.68
C GLN A 312 1.14 1.20 8.64
N VAL A 313 0.51 0.44 7.76
CA VAL A 313 0.73 -1.01 7.67
C VAL A 313 1.69 -1.39 6.54
N GLY A 314 1.88 -0.50 5.57
CA GLY A 314 2.72 -0.70 4.41
C GLY A 314 3.47 0.56 3.97
N VAL A 315 4.54 0.33 3.22
CA VAL A 315 5.26 1.35 2.43
C VAL A 315 5.18 0.92 0.97
N VAL A 316 4.70 1.78 0.07
CA VAL A 316 4.58 1.47 -1.37
C VAL A 316 5.95 1.06 -1.91
N SER A 317 6.04 -0.12 -2.53
CA SER A 317 7.33 -0.73 -2.89
C SER A 317 7.40 -1.03 -4.38
N TRP A 318 6.59 -1.96 -4.89
CA TRP A 318 6.60 -2.35 -6.30
C TRP A 318 5.26 -2.93 -6.75
N GLY A 319 5.10 -3.15 -8.05
CA GLY A 319 3.93 -3.77 -8.65
C GLY A 319 4.17 -4.05 -10.13
N TYR A 320 3.31 -4.86 -10.75
CA TYR A 320 3.36 -5.10 -12.19
C TYR A 320 2.30 -4.25 -12.91
N GLY A 321 2.74 -3.10 -13.42
CA GLY A 321 1.82 -2.05 -13.90
C GLY A 321 1.02 -1.44 -12.74
N CYS A 322 -0.02 -0.67 -13.08
CA CYS A 322 -0.90 -0.05 -12.09
C CYS A 322 -2.36 -0.23 -12.50
N GLY A 323 -3.22 -0.64 -11.57
CA GLY A 323 -4.67 -0.65 -11.80
C GLY A 323 -5.18 -1.83 -12.63
N TYR A 324 -4.31 -2.78 -12.96
CA TYR A 324 -4.70 -4.06 -13.55
C TYR A 324 -5.28 -5.01 -12.48
N ASN A 325 -5.59 -6.25 -12.86
CA ASN A 325 -6.06 -7.28 -11.93
C ASN A 325 -4.93 -7.88 -11.05
N LEU A 326 -3.89 -7.09 -10.76
CA LEU A 326 -2.78 -7.45 -9.88
C LEU A 326 -2.70 -6.43 -8.74
N PRO A 327 -2.59 -6.88 -7.48
CA PRO A 327 -2.45 -5.97 -6.35
C PRO A 327 -1.04 -5.38 -6.31
N GLY A 328 -0.94 -4.11 -5.90
CA GLY A 328 0.32 -3.49 -5.52
C GLY A 328 0.98 -4.19 -4.33
N VAL A 329 2.30 -4.15 -4.29
CA VAL A 329 3.13 -4.77 -3.24
C VAL A 329 3.81 -3.70 -2.41
N TYR A 330 3.75 -3.90 -1.09
CA TYR A 330 4.18 -2.95 -0.08
C TYR A 330 5.18 -3.65 0.86
N ALA A 331 6.18 -2.93 1.34
CA ALA A 331 6.99 -3.42 2.46
C ALA A 331 6.12 -3.43 3.72
N ARG A 332 6.03 -4.60 4.38
CA ARG A 332 5.17 -4.81 5.55
C ARG A 332 5.76 -4.15 6.78
N VAL A 333 5.17 -3.04 7.24
CA VAL A 333 5.72 -2.25 8.36
C VAL A 333 5.89 -3.07 9.63
N THR A 334 4.95 -3.97 9.96
CA THR A 334 5.03 -4.81 11.18
C THR A 334 6.30 -5.64 11.26
N SER A 335 6.88 -6.03 10.11
CA SER A 335 8.13 -6.79 10.04
C SER A 335 9.37 -5.96 10.41
N TYR A 336 9.28 -4.62 10.34
CA TYR A 336 10.41 -3.72 10.53
C TYR A 336 10.28 -2.77 11.72
N VAL A 337 9.16 -2.80 12.46
CA VAL A 337 8.96 -1.93 13.65
C VAL A 337 10.13 -2.03 14.64
N SER A 338 10.63 -3.24 14.90
CA SER A 338 11.79 -3.44 15.77
C SER A 338 13.05 -2.74 15.27
N TRP A 339 13.30 -2.78 13.95
CA TRP A 339 14.43 -2.08 13.32
C TRP A 339 14.23 -0.56 13.32
N ILE A 340 13.00 -0.08 13.10
CA ILE A 340 12.68 1.34 13.17
C ILE A 340 12.99 1.90 14.56
N HIS A 341 12.58 1.19 15.62
CA HIS A 341 12.82 1.61 17.01
C HIS A 341 14.29 1.53 17.47
N GLN A 342 15.17 0.85 16.73
CA GLN A 342 16.61 0.91 17.00
C GLN A 342 17.22 2.27 16.64
N HIS A 343 16.59 3.02 15.74
CA HIS A 343 17.09 4.30 15.24
C HIS A 343 16.31 5.49 15.79
N ILE A 344 15.02 5.31 16.03
CA ILE A 344 14.12 6.38 16.47
C ILE A 344 13.94 6.34 17.98
N PRO A 345 14.21 7.44 18.70
CA PRO A 345 13.91 7.55 20.12
C PRO A 345 12.42 7.29 20.39
N LEU A 346 12.10 6.47 21.38
CA LEU A 346 10.71 6.15 21.77
C LEU A 346 9.95 7.35 22.37
N SER A 347 10.61 8.51 22.52
CA SER A 347 10.01 9.77 22.92
C SER A 347 10.82 10.91 22.29
N PRO A 348 10.18 12.01 21.84
CA PRO A 348 10.92 13.24 21.57
C PRO A 348 11.65 13.61 22.85
N GLY A 349 12.98 13.64 22.79
CA GLY A 349 13.80 14.07 23.94
C GLY A 349 13.37 15.47 24.40
N PRO A 350 13.64 15.81 25.68
CA PRO A 350 13.23 17.08 26.27
C PRO A 350 13.75 18.31 25.54
#